data_AF-A0A3C0G558-F1
#
_entry.id   AF-A0A3C0G558-F1
#
_cell.length_a   1.000
_cell.length_b   1.000
_cell.length_c   1.000
_cell.angle_alpha   90.00
_cell.angle_beta   90.00
_cell.angle_gamma   90.00
#
_symmetry.space_group_name_H-M   'P 1'
#
loop_
_entity.id
_entity.type
_entity.pdbx_description
1 polymer ?
#
loop_
_entity_poly.entity_id
_entity_poly.type
_entity_poly.pdbx_seq_one_letter_code
_entity_poly.pdbx_strand_id
1 'polypeptide(L)'
;GQKLEVTLDELMKGYSRQSDYTRKTEKLSQDRRSVEDLKNEYTRQNEEAKIKRDQYEKQIQILSEQLKQAEPSKADFDNLYENNPAEYVRLKAEQDRRKELMEKTRIEQERIAAEKREEQTKQYNVYLDQQRKLLAEKLPIYADKEKGADFIKNLTSYAKSIGYTDQEIAMLVDHRAVLMLANAYRYDKLKKANLKNKKVTKVSKVVSSSSPKVQDDSDVAKRIKSKKAALKRTGKVNDAVHVLQELYSQSTT
;
A
#
# COMPACT_ATOMS: atom_id res chain seq x y z
N GLY A 1 -22.77 -4.00 38.86
CA GLY A 1 -22.07 -2.70 38.79
C GLY A 1 -21.49 -2.38 40.15
N GLN A 2 -20.25 -1.94 40.20
CA GLN A 2 -19.63 -1.45 41.45
C GLN A 2 -20.09 -0.01 41.69
N LYS A 3 -20.56 0.29 42.91
CA LYS A 3 -20.92 1.66 43.31
C LYS A 3 -19.63 2.39 43.68
N LEU A 4 -19.30 3.43 42.94
CA LEU A 4 -18.15 4.30 43.21
C LEU A 4 -18.68 5.57 43.90
N GLU A 5 -18.19 5.87 45.10
CA GLU A 5 -18.48 7.15 45.76
C GLU A 5 -17.59 8.23 45.13
N VAL A 6 -18.21 9.24 44.54
CA VAL A 6 -17.54 10.37 43.88
C VAL A 6 -17.93 11.67 44.58
N THR A 7 -16.99 12.60 44.66
CA THR A 7 -17.24 13.94 45.23
C THR A 7 -18.12 14.77 44.30
N LEU A 8 -18.83 15.76 44.84
CA LEU A 8 -19.68 16.67 44.06
C LEU A 8 -18.89 17.34 42.91
N ASP A 9 -17.66 17.76 43.19
CA ASP A 9 -16.72 18.35 42.22
C ASP A 9 -16.37 17.40 41.07
N GLU A 10 -16.18 16.11 41.37
CA GLU A 10 -15.86 15.09 40.37
C GLU A 10 -17.08 14.77 39.50
N LEU A 11 -18.28 14.81 40.08
CA LEU A 11 -19.55 14.62 39.39
C LEU A 11 -19.82 15.78 38.42
N MET A 12 -19.58 17.03 38.85
CA MET A 12 -19.65 18.22 37.99
C MET A 12 -18.62 18.19 36.86
N LYS A 13 -17.37 17.81 37.15
CA LYS A 13 -16.31 17.67 36.14
C LYS A 13 -16.63 16.54 35.15
N GLY A 14 -17.23 15.43 35.60
CA GLY A 14 -17.68 14.34 34.74
C GLY A 14 -18.79 14.78 33.78
N TYR A 15 -19.80 15.50 34.28
CA TYR A 15 -20.88 16.04 33.47
C TYR A 15 -20.38 17.07 32.43
N SER A 16 -19.46 17.97 32.83
CA SER A 16 -18.81 18.92 31.93
C SER A 16 -18.02 18.21 30.82
N ARG A 17 -17.24 17.19 31.15
CA ARG A 17 -16.48 16.39 30.16
C ARG A 17 -17.39 15.62 29.21
N GLN A 18 -18.49 15.04 29.71
CA GLN A 18 -19.45 14.33 28.87
C GLN A 18 -20.16 15.29 27.92
N SER A 19 -20.60 16.45 28.41
CA SER A 19 -21.20 17.51 27.59
C SER A 19 -20.23 18.01 26.51
N ASP A 20 -18.97 18.24 26.88
CA ASP A 20 -17.91 18.64 25.93
C ASP A 20 -17.62 17.54 24.90
N TYR A 21 -17.58 16.29 25.31
CA TYR A 21 -17.34 15.16 24.41
C TYR A 21 -18.50 14.97 23.43
N THR A 22 -19.74 15.05 23.90
CA THR A 22 -20.94 15.02 23.06
C THR A 22 -20.91 16.16 22.06
N ARG A 23 -20.68 17.40 22.51
CA ARG A 23 -20.61 18.57 21.62
C ARG A 23 -19.49 18.46 20.59
N LYS A 24 -18.30 17.98 20.99
CA LYS A 24 -17.16 17.77 20.07
C LYS A 24 -17.44 16.64 19.08
N THR A 25 -18.11 15.58 19.51
CA THR A 25 -18.47 14.44 18.63
C THR A 25 -19.56 14.83 17.65
N GLU A 26 -20.57 15.59 18.10
CA GLU A 26 -21.60 16.18 17.25
C GLU A 26 -21.00 17.14 16.24
N LYS A 27 -20.13 18.07 16.69
CA LYS A 27 -19.41 18.99 15.81
C LYS A 27 -18.54 18.23 14.81
N LEU A 28 -17.76 17.23 15.24
CA LEU A 28 -16.96 16.41 14.32
C LEU A 28 -17.82 15.66 13.30
N SER A 29 -19.00 15.19 13.72
CA SER A 29 -19.95 14.51 12.82
C SER A 29 -20.56 15.47 11.82
N GLN A 30 -20.91 16.70 12.25
CA GLN A 30 -21.38 17.78 11.39
C GLN A 30 -20.29 18.21 10.41
N ASP A 31 -19.06 18.42 10.90
CA ASP A 31 -17.90 18.79 10.08
C ASP A 31 -17.65 17.70 9.01
N ARG A 32 -17.67 16.41 9.39
CA ARG A 32 -17.53 15.29 8.44
C ARG A 32 -18.62 15.29 7.37
N ARG A 33 -19.89 15.46 7.76
CA ARG A 33 -21.00 15.55 6.81
C ARG A 33 -20.83 16.74 5.87
N SER A 34 -20.47 17.91 6.39
CA SER A 34 -20.24 19.10 5.58
C SER A 34 -19.11 18.91 4.55
N VAL A 35 -18.02 18.24 4.93
CA VAL A 35 -16.91 17.92 4.02
C VAL A 35 -17.33 16.89 2.97
N GLU A 36 -18.13 15.90 3.35
CA GLU A 36 -18.68 14.90 2.43
C GLU A 36 -19.63 15.55 1.42
N ASP A 37 -20.53 16.43 1.87
CA ASP A 37 -21.44 17.18 1.03
C ASP A 37 -20.68 18.08 0.03
N LEU A 38 -19.67 18.83 0.51
CA LEU A 38 -18.80 19.64 -0.35
C LEU A 38 -18.05 18.80 -1.38
N LYS A 39 -17.57 17.61 -1.00
CA LYS A 39 -16.88 16.69 -1.90
C LYS A 39 -17.84 16.15 -2.98
N ASN A 40 -19.06 15.80 -2.60
CA ASN A 40 -20.08 15.31 -3.51
C ASN A 40 -20.49 16.42 -4.50
N GLU A 41 -20.68 17.64 -4.01
CA GLU A 41 -20.96 18.80 -4.85
C GLU A 41 -19.82 19.06 -5.83
N TYR A 42 -18.57 19.08 -5.37
CA TYR A 42 -17.40 19.27 -6.22
C TYR A 42 -17.29 18.17 -7.29
N THR A 43 -17.55 16.91 -6.91
CA THR A 43 -17.53 15.78 -7.84
C THR A 43 -18.59 15.96 -8.93
N ARG A 44 -19.81 16.33 -8.55
CA ARG A 44 -20.90 16.60 -9.48
C ARG A 44 -20.59 17.78 -10.40
N GLN A 45 -20.09 18.90 -9.88
CA GLN A 45 -19.71 20.06 -10.69
C GLN A 45 -18.62 19.69 -11.71
N ASN A 46 -17.64 18.88 -11.30
CA ASN A 46 -16.58 18.41 -12.18
C ASN A 46 -17.12 17.45 -13.27
N GLU A 47 -18.07 16.57 -12.94
CA GLU A 47 -18.76 15.72 -13.92
C GLU A 47 -19.58 16.55 -14.91
N GLU A 48 -20.34 17.54 -14.45
CA GLU A 48 -21.09 18.46 -15.31
C GLU A 48 -20.14 19.23 -16.26
N ALA A 49 -18.99 19.68 -15.76
CA ALA A 49 -17.96 20.34 -16.57
C ALA A 49 -17.39 19.41 -17.65
N LYS A 50 -17.12 18.14 -17.32
CA LYS A 50 -16.67 17.12 -18.28
C LYS A 50 -17.69 16.91 -19.39
N ILE A 51 -18.96 16.76 -19.04
CA ILE A 51 -20.05 16.56 -20.00
C ILE A 51 -20.13 17.75 -20.96
N LYS A 52 -20.09 18.99 -20.44
CA LYS A 52 -20.12 20.21 -21.27
C LYS A 52 -18.92 20.27 -22.22
N ARG A 53 -17.72 19.95 -21.73
CA ARG A 53 -16.51 19.90 -22.57
C ARG A 53 -16.61 18.85 -23.66
N ASP A 54 -17.11 17.65 -23.35
CA ASP A 54 -17.25 16.58 -24.34
C ASP A 54 -18.35 16.91 -25.38
N GLN A 55 -19.41 17.60 -24.99
CA GLN A 55 -20.40 18.16 -25.93
C GLN A 55 -19.76 19.21 -26.84
N TYR A 56 -18.98 20.13 -26.27
CA TYR A 56 -18.27 21.16 -27.02
C TYR A 56 -17.27 20.57 -28.03
N GLU A 57 -16.49 19.56 -27.61
CA GLU A 57 -15.57 18.84 -28.50
C GLU A 57 -16.30 18.21 -29.69
N LYS A 58 -17.45 17.56 -29.46
CA LYS A 58 -18.27 17.01 -30.56
C LYS A 58 -18.73 18.08 -31.54
N GLN A 59 -19.14 19.25 -31.06
CA GLN A 59 -19.53 20.37 -31.92
C GLN A 59 -18.35 20.86 -32.76
N ILE A 60 -17.16 20.96 -32.15
CA ILE A 60 -15.93 21.36 -32.83
C ILE A 60 -15.50 20.31 -33.87
N GLN A 61 -15.68 19.01 -33.60
CA GLN A 61 -15.45 17.94 -34.57
C GLN A 61 -16.38 18.06 -35.78
N ILE A 62 -17.69 18.22 -35.54
CA ILE A 62 -18.69 18.40 -36.61
C ILE A 62 -18.37 19.66 -37.44
N LEU A 63 -18.05 20.78 -36.79
CA LEU A 63 -17.65 22.01 -37.48
C LEU A 63 -16.40 21.77 -38.35
N SER A 64 -15.40 21.06 -37.83
CA SER A 64 -14.18 20.75 -38.58
C SER A 64 -14.45 19.89 -39.83
N GLU A 65 -15.39 18.95 -39.75
CA GLU A 65 -15.80 18.10 -40.88
C GLU A 65 -16.57 18.90 -41.93
N GLN A 66 -17.51 19.75 -41.50
CA GLN A 66 -18.26 20.65 -42.39
C GLN A 66 -17.34 21.60 -43.15
N LEU A 67 -16.36 22.20 -42.47
CA LEU A 67 -15.40 23.10 -43.11
C LEU A 67 -14.58 22.37 -44.18
N LYS A 68 -14.20 21.10 -43.96
CA LYS A 68 -13.42 20.29 -44.91
C LYS A 68 -14.21 19.91 -46.16
N GLN A 69 -15.49 19.57 -46.03
CA GLN A 69 -16.32 19.14 -47.16
C GLN A 69 -16.60 20.26 -48.18
N ALA A 70 -16.60 21.52 -47.73
CA ALA A 70 -16.92 22.67 -48.57
C ALA A 70 -15.72 23.21 -49.41
N GLU A 71 -14.73 22.38 -49.78
CA GLU A 71 -13.57 22.82 -50.60
C GLU A 71 -13.92 22.87 -52.11
N PRO A 72 -14.06 24.06 -52.73
CA PRO A 72 -14.12 24.16 -54.19
C PRO A 72 -12.80 23.69 -54.83
N SER A 73 -12.90 23.09 -56.01
CA SER A 73 -11.74 22.56 -56.72
C SER A 73 -10.85 23.71 -57.21
N LYS A 74 -9.53 23.48 -57.26
CA LYS A 74 -8.58 24.46 -57.81
C LYS A 74 -8.93 24.85 -59.26
N ALA A 75 -9.50 23.91 -60.03
CA ALA A 75 -9.92 24.15 -61.40
C ALA A 75 -11.09 25.15 -61.52
N ASP A 76 -11.88 25.35 -60.46
CA ASP A 76 -13.02 26.28 -60.45
C ASP A 76 -12.53 27.73 -60.31
N PHE A 77 -11.44 27.94 -59.57
CA PHE A 77 -10.88 29.28 -59.35
C PHE A 77 -10.20 29.88 -60.57
N ASP A 78 -9.46 29.07 -61.34
CA ASP A 78 -8.76 29.55 -62.54
C ASP A 78 -9.76 29.98 -63.62
N ASN A 79 -10.84 29.21 -63.80
CA ASN A 79 -11.94 29.57 -64.70
C ASN A 79 -12.69 30.83 -64.23
N LEU A 80 -12.92 30.99 -62.92
CA LEU A 80 -13.58 32.18 -62.37
C LEU A 80 -12.71 33.44 -62.51
N TYR A 81 -11.39 33.30 -62.42
CA TYR A 81 -10.46 34.42 -62.57
C TYR A 81 -10.51 35.02 -63.98
N GLU A 82 -10.58 34.17 -65.01
CA GLU A 82 -10.64 34.61 -66.42
C GLU A 82 -12.03 35.08 -66.84
N ASN A 83 -13.09 34.41 -66.39
CA ASN A 83 -14.46 34.65 -66.86
C ASN A 83 -15.28 35.61 -65.98
N ASN A 84 -14.98 35.70 -64.67
CA ASN A 84 -15.71 36.59 -63.75
C ASN A 84 -14.87 37.00 -62.51
N PRO A 85 -14.01 38.03 -62.65
CA PRO A 85 -13.10 38.47 -61.58
C PRO A 85 -13.80 38.90 -60.28
N ALA A 86 -15.05 39.38 -60.34
CA ALA A 86 -15.78 39.81 -59.14
C ALA A 86 -16.22 38.61 -58.28
N GLU A 87 -16.72 37.54 -58.89
CA GLU A 87 -17.06 36.30 -58.18
C GLU A 87 -15.80 35.60 -57.63
N TYR A 88 -14.67 35.68 -58.35
CA TYR A 88 -13.38 35.18 -57.84
C TYR A 88 -12.99 35.84 -56.51
N VAL A 89 -13.06 37.18 -56.40
CA VAL A 89 -12.71 37.90 -55.16
C VAL A 89 -13.61 37.49 -54.00
N ARG A 90 -14.92 37.34 -54.26
CA ARG A 90 -15.90 36.88 -53.27
C ARG A 90 -15.57 35.47 -52.78
N LEU A 91 -15.35 34.53 -53.68
CA LEU A 91 -15.06 33.12 -53.34
C LEU A 91 -13.71 32.96 -52.64
N LYS A 92 -12.70 33.76 -53.03
CA LYS A 92 -11.39 33.79 -52.36
C LYS A 92 -11.51 34.32 -50.93
N ALA A 93 -12.27 35.41 -50.72
CA ALA A 93 -12.52 35.93 -49.37
C ALA A 93 -13.26 34.91 -48.49
N GLU A 94 -14.19 34.14 -49.05
CA GLU A 94 -14.86 33.03 -48.35
C GLU A 94 -13.89 31.89 -48.02
N GLN A 95 -13.03 31.50 -48.96
CA GLN A 95 -12.00 30.49 -48.75
C GLN A 95 -11.02 30.91 -47.64
N ASP A 96 -10.57 32.16 -47.64
CA ASP A 96 -9.64 32.68 -46.64
C ASP A 96 -10.28 32.72 -45.25
N ARG A 97 -11.52 33.21 -45.14
CA ARG A 97 -12.30 33.12 -43.88
C ARG A 97 -12.44 31.69 -43.39
N ARG A 98 -12.67 30.74 -44.30
CA ARG A 98 -12.80 29.32 -43.95
C ARG A 98 -11.48 28.72 -43.46
N LYS A 99 -10.35 29.06 -44.09
CA LYS A 99 -9.02 28.67 -43.62
C LYS A 99 -8.74 29.21 -42.21
N GLU A 100 -9.09 30.47 -41.95
CA GLU A 100 -8.98 31.05 -40.60
C GLU A 100 -9.84 30.30 -39.57
N LEU A 101 -11.07 29.92 -39.94
CA LEU A 101 -11.95 29.13 -39.08
C LEU A 101 -11.43 27.71 -38.85
N MET A 102 -10.85 27.07 -39.86
CA MET A 102 -10.20 25.76 -39.72
C MET A 102 -9.01 25.82 -38.76
N GLU A 103 -8.18 26.85 -38.89
CA GLU A 103 -7.01 27.00 -38.02
C GLU A 103 -7.43 27.26 -36.57
N LYS A 104 -8.43 28.12 -36.34
CA LYS A 104 -9.01 28.34 -35.01
C LYS A 104 -9.58 27.05 -34.42
N THR A 105 -10.28 26.27 -35.24
CA THR A 105 -10.84 24.97 -34.84
C THR A 105 -9.74 23.98 -34.47
N ARG A 106 -8.64 23.92 -35.24
CA ARG A 106 -7.49 23.05 -34.97
C ARG A 106 -6.82 23.41 -33.64
N ILE A 107 -6.56 24.70 -33.41
CA ILE A 107 -5.99 25.20 -32.16
C ILE A 107 -6.86 24.80 -30.97
N GLU A 108 -8.18 24.94 -31.09
CA GLU A 108 -9.11 24.58 -30.02
C GLU A 108 -9.15 23.06 -29.76
N GLN A 109 -9.10 22.24 -30.80
CA GLN A 109 -8.98 20.78 -30.67
C GLN A 109 -7.68 20.39 -29.93
N GLU A 110 -6.56 21.01 -30.29
CA GLU A 110 -5.28 20.77 -29.61
C GLU A 110 -5.33 21.19 -28.14
N ARG A 111 -5.97 22.33 -27.83
CA ARG A 111 -6.19 22.80 -26.46
C ARG A 111 -6.99 21.80 -25.63
N ILE A 112 -8.14 21.34 -26.14
CA ILE A 112 -8.99 20.35 -25.46
C ILE A 112 -8.24 19.03 -25.25
N ALA A 113 -7.48 18.57 -26.25
CA ALA A 113 -6.71 17.34 -26.17
C ALA A 113 -5.55 17.44 -25.15
N ALA A 114 -4.94 18.61 -25.01
CA ALA A 114 -3.93 18.87 -23.97
C ALA A 114 -4.57 18.84 -22.57
N GLU A 115 -5.69 19.54 -22.38
CA GLU A 115 -6.44 19.58 -21.12
C GLU A 115 -6.86 18.18 -20.66
N LYS A 116 -7.38 17.35 -21.58
CA LYS A 116 -7.73 15.95 -21.30
C LYS A 116 -6.54 15.09 -20.89
N ARG A 117 -5.39 15.24 -21.56
CA ARG A 117 -4.16 14.50 -21.21
C ARG A 117 -3.65 14.88 -19.83
N GLU A 118 -3.70 16.17 -19.49
CA GLU A 118 -3.34 16.64 -18.16
C GLU A 118 -4.28 16.06 -17.09
N GLU A 119 -5.59 16.08 -17.35
CA GLU A 119 -6.58 15.53 -16.42
C GLU A 119 -6.40 14.03 -16.21
N GLN A 120 -6.20 13.26 -17.28
CA GLN A 120 -5.91 11.82 -17.20
C GLN A 120 -4.64 11.54 -16.40
N THR A 121 -3.59 12.35 -16.60
CA THR A 121 -2.34 12.23 -15.84
C THR A 121 -2.57 12.48 -14.35
N LYS A 122 -3.37 13.50 -14.00
CA LYS A 122 -3.74 13.78 -12.59
C LYS A 122 -4.51 12.61 -11.97
N GLN A 123 -5.53 12.10 -12.66
CA GLN A 123 -6.31 10.96 -12.19
C GLN A 123 -5.44 9.70 -12.03
N TYR A 124 -4.54 9.46 -12.97
CA TYR A 124 -3.59 8.35 -12.92
C TYR A 124 -2.62 8.49 -11.74
N ASN A 125 -2.12 9.70 -11.45
CA ASN A 125 -1.27 9.95 -10.29
C ASN A 125 -2.00 9.72 -8.95
N VAL A 126 -3.28 10.10 -8.86
CA VAL A 126 -4.11 9.81 -7.69
C VAL A 126 -4.29 8.29 -7.52
N TYR A 127 -4.56 7.58 -8.61
CA TYR A 127 -4.63 6.12 -8.60
C TYR A 127 -3.31 5.50 -8.13
N LEU A 128 -2.17 5.95 -8.66
CA LEU A 128 -0.84 5.49 -8.25
C LEU A 128 -0.59 5.66 -6.75
N ASP A 129 -0.92 6.83 -6.19
CA ASP A 129 -0.77 7.09 -4.75
C ASP A 129 -1.65 6.15 -3.90
N GLN A 130 -2.89 5.92 -4.32
CA GLN A 130 -3.79 4.96 -3.66
C GLN A 130 -3.23 3.53 -3.70
N GLN A 131 -2.74 3.08 -4.87
CA GLN A 131 -2.12 1.76 -5.01
C GLN A 131 -0.89 1.62 -4.10
N ARG A 132 -0.04 2.66 -4.01
CA ARG A 132 1.13 2.69 -3.13
C ARG A 132 0.75 2.61 -1.65
N LYS A 133 -0.28 3.35 -1.23
CA LYS A 133 -0.80 3.29 0.16
C LYS A 133 -1.31 1.89 0.52
N LEU A 134 -2.11 1.29 -0.35
CA LEU A 134 -2.62 -0.08 -0.16
C LEU A 134 -1.49 -1.11 -0.13
N LEU A 135 -0.48 -0.95 -1.00
CA LEU A 135 0.69 -1.83 -1.00
C LEU A 135 1.49 -1.71 0.30
N ALA A 136 1.70 -0.49 0.81
CA ALA A 136 2.41 -0.27 2.08
C ALA A 136 1.66 -0.88 3.27
N GLU A 137 0.32 -0.82 3.28
CA GLU A 137 -0.50 -1.45 4.32
C GLU A 137 -0.40 -2.99 4.29
N LYS A 138 -0.51 -3.60 3.10
CA LYS A 138 -0.51 -5.06 2.94
C LYS A 138 0.90 -5.68 2.94
N LEU A 139 1.91 -4.91 2.54
CA LEU A 139 3.30 -5.34 2.44
C LEU A 139 4.24 -4.30 3.07
N PRO A 140 4.30 -4.21 4.42
CA PRO A 140 5.06 -3.16 5.11
C PRO A 140 6.56 -3.12 4.78
N ILE A 141 7.16 -4.28 4.47
CA ILE A 141 8.57 -4.36 4.06
C ILE A 141 8.87 -3.56 2.79
N TYR A 142 7.85 -3.32 1.95
CA TYR A 142 7.98 -2.51 0.74
C TYR A 142 8.18 -1.02 1.05
N ALA A 143 7.65 -0.53 2.18
CA ALA A 143 7.76 0.86 2.61
C ALA A 143 9.01 1.13 3.47
N ASP A 144 9.77 0.09 3.84
CA ASP A 144 11.00 0.21 4.61
C ASP A 144 12.12 0.84 3.75
N LYS A 145 12.78 1.88 4.27
CA LYS A 145 13.82 2.61 3.52
C LYS A 145 15.08 1.80 3.26
N GLU A 146 15.42 0.88 4.17
CA GLU A 146 16.63 0.06 4.06
C GLU A 146 16.29 -1.30 3.44
N LYS A 147 15.31 -2.00 4.00
CA LYS A 147 14.95 -3.36 3.55
C LYS A 147 14.09 -3.35 2.30
N GLY A 148 13.35 -2.28 2.05
CA GLY A 148 12.46 -2.17 0.90
C GLY A 148 13.22 -2.06 -0.42
N ALA A 149 14.29 -1.26 -0.46
CA ALA A 149 15.11 -1.12 -1.67
C ALA A 149 15.70 -2.47 -2.11
N ASP A 150 16.25 -3.23 -1.17
CA ASP A 150 16.80 -4.57 -1.44
C ASP A 150 15.69 -5.57 -1.78
N PHE A 151 14.55 -5.51 -1.10
CA PHE A 151 13.40 -6.35 -1.41
C PHE A 151 12.90 -6.11 -2.84
N ILE A 152 12.78 -4.85 -3.27
CA ILE A 152 12.35 -4.47 -4.62
C ILE A 152 13.34 -4.98 -5.66
N LYS A 153 14.65 -4.76 -5.46
CA LYS A 153 15.69 -5.28 -6.38
C LYS A 153 15.60 -6.79 -6.55
N ASN A 154 15.43 -7.53 -5.46
CA ASN A 154 15.28 -8.98 -5.49
C ASN A 154 13.98 -9.39 -6.20
N LEU A 155 12.89 -8.67 -5.96
CA LEU A 155 11.59 -8.92 -6.58
C LEU A 155 11.64 -8.68 -8.10
N THR A 156 12.27 -7.60 -8.54
CA THR A 156 12.53 -7.30 -9.95
C THR A 156 13.39 -8.37 -10.60
N SER A 157 14.46 -8.80 -9.94
CA SER A 157 15.32 -9.88 -10.43
C SER A 157 14.57 -11.21 -10.56
N TYR A 158 13.69 -11.51 -9.61
CA TYR A 158 12.82 -12.66 -9.67
C TYR A 158 11.81 -12.55 -10.83
N ALA A 159 11.17 -11.39 -11.03
CA ALA A 159 10.26 -11.15 -12.15
C ALA A 159 10.96 -11.37 -13.50
N LYS A 160 12.19 -10.88 -13.66
CA LYS A 160 13.00 -11.15 -14.86
C LYS A 160 13.30 -12.64 -15.03
N SER A 161 13.61 -13.35 -13.94
CA SER A 161 13.91 -14.78 -14.00
C SER A 161 12.72 -15.66 -14.45
N ILE A 162 11.49 -15.18 -14.26
CA ILE A 162 10.27 -15.86 -14.72
C ILE A 162 9.78 -15.38 -16.09
N GLY A 163 10.50 -14.43 -16.72
CA GLY A 163 10.25 -14.00 -18.10
C GLY A 163 9.66 -12.60 -18.29
N TYR A 164 9.46 -11.81 -17.22
CA TYR A 164 9.00 -10.43 -17.37
C TYR A 164 10.09 -9.52 -17.93
N THR A 165 9.68 -8.64 -18.84
CA THR A 165 10.51 -7.56 -19.39
C THR A 165 10.56 -6.35 -18.47
N ASP A 166 11.55 -5.47 -18.67
CA ASP A 166 11.66 -4.22 -17.92
C ASP A 166 10.45 -3.30 -18.11
N GLN A 167 9.85 -3.30 -19.30
CA GLN A 167 8.64 -2.52 -19.58
C GLN A 167 7.44 -3.04 -18.79
N GLU A 168 7.21 -4.35 -18.75
CA GLU A 168 6.11 -4.94 -17.99
C GLU A 168 6.25 -4.71 -16.48
N ILE A 169 7.49 -4.78 -15.97
CA ILE A 169 7.78 -4.48 -14.57
C ILE A 169 7.53 -2.99 -14.27
N ALA A 170 7.91 -2.09 -15.17
CA ALA A 170 7.65 -0.65 -15.01
C ALA A 170 6.15 -0.31 -15.05
N MET A 171 5.36 -1.07 -15.82
CA MET A 171 3.90 -0.93 -15.89
C MET A 171 3.16 -1.60 -14.72
N LEU A 172 3.87 -2.33 -13.85
CA LEU A 172 3.28 -3.04 -12.71
C LEU A 172 2.89 -2.08 -11.58
N VAL A 173 1.73 -1.46 -11.74
CA VAL A 173 1.20 -0.45 -10.80
C VAL A 173 0.23 -1.04 -9.78
N ASP A 174 -0.52 -2.06 -10.16
CA ASP A 174 -1.54 -2.65 -9.28
C ASP A 174 -0.89 -3.36 -8.08
N HIS A 175 -1.25 -2.93 -6.87
CA HIS A 175 -0.73 -3.51 -5.62
C HIS A 175 -1.00 -5.03 -5.54
N ARG A 176 -2.10 -5.52 -6.12
CA ARG A 176 -2.45 -6.95 -6.12
C ARG A 176 -1.46 -7.77 -6.92
N ALA A 177 -1.03 -7.24 -8.07
CA ALA A 177 -0.06 -7.92 -8.91
C ALA A 177 1.33 -7.95 -8.24
N VAL A 178 1.73 -6.86 -7.58
CA VAL A 178 2.95 -6.82 -6.77
C VAL A 178 2.90 -7.80 -5.60
N LEU A 179 1.75 -7.90 -4.91
CA LEU A 179 1.55 -8.88 -3.83
C LEU A 179 1.65 -10.32 -4.31
N MET A 180 1.03 -10.64 -5.45
CA MET A 180 1.12 -11.96 -6.08
C MET A 180 2.58 -12.31 -6.41
N LEU A 181 3.31 -11.37 -7.02
CA LEU A 181 4.73 -11.53 -7.33
C LEU A 181 5.57 -11.72 -6.06
N ALA A 182 5.32 -10.94 -5.00
CA ALA A 182 5.99 -11.06 -3.71
C ALA A 182 5.75 -12.41 -3.04
N ASN A 183 4.53 -12.93 -3.13
CA ASN A 183 4.17 -14.24 -2.61
C ASN A 183 4.83 -15.36 -3.42
N ALA A 184 4.83 -15.26 -4.75
CA ALA A 184 5.54 -16.21 -5.61
C ALA A 184 7.04 -16.23 -5.32
N TYR A 185 7.67 -15.06 -5.18
CA TYR A 185 9.07 -14.92 -4.79
C TYR A 185 9.37 -15.60 -3.44
N ARG A 186 8.54 -15.33 -2.42
CA ARG A 186 8.68 -15.95 -1.09
C ARG A 186 8.50 -17.46 -1.15
N TYR A 187 7.53 -17.94 -1.91
CA TYR A 187 7.27 -19.36 -2.07
C TYR A 187 8.43 -20.08 -2.75
N ASP A 188 8.97 -19.52 -3.84
CA ASP A 188 10.12 -20.10 -4.54
C ASP A 188 11.38 -20.11 -3.65
N LYS A 189 11.58 -19.04 -2.88
CA LYS A 189 12.67 -18.97 -1.88
C LYS A 189 12.53 -20.07 -0.82
N LEU A 190 11.32 -20.33 -0.31
CA LEU A 190 11.06 -21.40 0.65
C LEU A 190 11.28 -22.79 0.03
N LYS A 191 10.84 -22.99 -1.21
CA LYS A 191 11.05 -24.23 -1.95
C LYS A 191 12.54 -24.53 -2.16
N LYS A 192 13.32 -23.53 -2.57
CA LYS A 192 14.78 -23.62 -2.76
C LYS A 192 15.54 -23.81 -1.45
N ALA A 193 15.05 -23.25 -0.35
CA ALA A 193 15.68 -23.36 0.96
C ALA A 193 15.69 -24.77 1.58
N ASN A 194 15.09 -25.79 0.92
CA ASN A 194 15.14 -27.21 1.31
C ASN A 194 15.01 -27.43 2.83
N LEU A 195 13.86 -27.03 3.39
CA LEU A 195 13.54 -27.15 4.82
C LEU A 195 13.54 -28.61 5.34
N LYS A 196 13.61 -29.61 4.46
CA LYS A 196 13.66 -31.04 4.81
C LYS A 196 14.83 -31.41 5.74
N ASN A 197 15.94 -30.68 5.68
CA ASN A 197 17.14 -30.97 6.50
C ASN A 197 17.26 -30.08 7.73
N LYS A 198 16.38 -29.09 7.92
CA LYS A 198 16.41 -28.23 9.10
C LYS A 198 15.59 -28.91 10.21
N LYS A 199 16.24 -29.84 10.92
CA LYS A 199 15.70 -30.40 12.18
C LYS A 199 15.21 -29.22 13.03
N VAL A 200 13.91 -29.21 13.34
CA VAL A 200 13.37 -28.31 14.36
C VAL A 200 14.13 -28.66 15.64
N THR A 201 15.09 -27.82 16.01
CA THR A 201 15.60 -27.83 17.38
C THR A 201 14.40 -27.50 18.24
N LYS A 202 13.78 -28.52 18.84
CA LYS A 202 12.78 -28.33 19.89
C LYS A 202 13.39 -27.33 20.85
N VAL A 203 12.84 -26.13 20.88
CA VAL A 203 13.16 -25.16 21.93
C VAL A 203 12.99 -25.93 23.23
N SER A 204 14.04 -25.96 24.05
CA SER A 204 13.98 -26.63 25.36
C SER A 204 12.68 -26.19 26.03
N LYS A 205 11.84 -27.16 26.44
CA LYS A 205 10.59 -26.85 27.13
C LYS A 205 10.95 -25.88 28.25
N VAL A 206 10.40 -24.67 28.19
CA VAL A 206 10.53 -23.72 29.28
C VAL A 206 9.90 -24.42 30.49
N VAL A 207 10.72 -24.71 31.49
CA VAL A 207 10.27 -25.38 32.71
C VAL A 207 9.26 -24.44 33.35
N SER A 208 7.97 -24.78 33.30
CA SER A 208 6.98 -24.05 34.08
C SER A 208 7.35 -24.21 35.56
N SER A 209 7.16 -23.16 36.37
CA SER A 209 7.42 -23.15 37.82
C SER A 209 6.62 -24.21 38.60
N SER A 210 5.77 -24.98 37.93
CA SER A 210 4.88 -26.02 38.43
C SER A 210 5.23 -27.45 38.00
N SER A 211 6.36 -27.67 37.31
CA SER A 211 6.83 -29.02 37.02
C SER A 211 7.59 -29.60 38.23
N PRO A 212 7.39 -30.88 38.63
CA PRO A 212 8.15 -31.50 39.71
C PRO A 212 9.64 -31.37 39.40
N LYS A 213 10.40 -30.84 40.37
CA LYS A 213 11.84 -30.63 40.25
C LYS A 213 12.50 -31.96 39.87
N VAL A 214 12.85 -32.13 38.60
CA VAL A 214 13.71 -33.23 38.17
C VAL A 214 15.05 -32.94 38.83
N GLN A 215 15.30 -33.62 39.95
CA GLN A 215 16.60 -33.61 40.58
C GLN A 215 17.55 -34.25 39.59
N ASP A 216 18.39 -33.43 38.98
CA ASP A 216 19.60 -33.90 38.32
C ASP A 216 20.50 -34.46 39.42
N ASP A 217 20.18 -35.67 39.87
CA ASP A 217 20.94 -36.40 40.86
C ASP A 217 22.23 -36.82 40.16
N SER A 218 23.22 -35.93 40.18
CA SER A 218 24.60 -36.25 39.84
C SER A 218 24.98 -37.57 40.52
N ASP A 219 25.75 -38.42 39.85
CA ASP A 219 26.11 -39.73 40.40
C ASP A 219 26.80 -39.63 41.76
N VAL A 220 27.44 -38.49 42.04
CA VAL A 220 28.04 -38.19 43.34
C VAL A 220 26.98 -37.89 44.42
N ALA A 221 25.90 -37.18 44.09
CA ALA A 221 24.78 -36.98 45.01
C ALA A 221 24.11 -38.32 45.40
N LYS A 222 23.98 -39.26 44.45
CA LYS A 222 23.48 -40.61 44.71
C LYS A 222 24.40 -41.39 45.65
N ARG A 223 25.72 -41.30 45.44
CA ARG A 223 26.74 -41.95 46.29
C ARG A 223 26.74 -41.40 47.73
N ILE A 224 26.62 -40.08 47.89
CA ILE A 224 26.50 -39.46 49.21
C ILE A 224 25.21 -39.92 49.90
N LYS A 225 24.09 -39.96 49.17
CA LYS A 225 22.80 -40.39 49.71
C LYS A 225 22.81 -41.85 50.14
N SER A 226 23.41 -42.75 49.36
CA SER A 226 23.52 -44.17 49.71
C SER A 226 24.43 -44.39 50.92
N LYS A 227 25.58 -43.71 50.99
CA LYS A 227 26.49 -43.76 52.15
C LYS A 227 25.84 -43.20 53.42
N LYS A 228 25.08 -42.11 53.32
CA LYS A 228 24.28 -41.56 54.45
C LYS A 228 23.18 -42.52 54.90
N ALA A 229 22.53 -43.22 53.97
CA ALA A 229 21.52 -44.22 54.30
C ALA A 229 22.13 -45.45 54.99
N ALA A 230 23.31 -45.91 54.54
CA ALA A 230 24.05 -46.98 55.20
C ALA A 230 24.42 -46.59 56.65
N LEU A 231 24.98 -45.40 56.85
CA LEU A 231 25.30 -44.86 58.18
C LEU A 231 24.07 -44.78 59.09
N LYS A 232 22.92 -44.31 58.58
CA LYS A 232 21.68 -44.28 59.36
C LYS A 232 21.21 -45.67 59.80
N ARG A 233 21.50 -46.70 59.01
CA ARG A 233 21.09 -48.09 59.30
C ARG A 233 22.06 -48.79 60.24
N THR A 234 23.36 -48.54 60.10
CA THR A 234 24.41 -49.27 60.83
C THR A 234 24.91 -48.54 62.07
N GLY A 235 24.85 -47.20 62.09
CA GLY A 235 25.35 -46.36 63.18
C GLY A 235 26.86 -46.43 63.41
N LYS A 236 27.62 -47.06 62.50
CA LYS A 236 29.06 -47.32 62.70
C LYS A 236 29.91 -46.10 62.36
N VAL A 237 30.96 -45.88 63.15
CA VAL A 237 31.91 -44.76 62.97
C VAL A 237 32.59 -44.83 61.60
N ASN A 238 32.93 -46.02 61.11
CA ASN A 238 33.55 -46.19 59.78
C ASN A 238 32.65 -45.70 58.63
N ASP A 239 31.33 -45.88 58.74
CA ASP A 239 30.40 -45.42 57.71
C ASP A 239 30.29 -43.87 57.73
N ALA A 240 30.49 -43.24 58.89
CA ALA A 240 30.55 -41.79 59.01
C ALA A 240 31.81 -41.23 58.31
N VAL A 241 32.95 -41.91 58.46
CA VAL A 241 34.20 -41.55 57.76
C VAL A 241 33.99 -41.60 56.24
N HIS A 242 33.34 -42.65 55.72
CA HIS A 242 33.09 -42.77 54.28
C HIS A 242 32.14 -41.70 53.72
N VAL A 243 31.17 -41.23 54.51
CA VAL A 243 30.30 -40.11 54.14
C VAL A 243 31.10 -38.80 54.10
N LEU A 244 31.92 -38.55 55.13
CA LEU A 244 32.73 -37.33 55.22
C LEU A 244 33.77 -37.27 54.10
N GLN A 245 34.45 -38.38 53.80
CA GLN A 245 35.42 -38.46 52.72
C GLN A 245 34.81 -38.12 51.36
N GLU A 246 33.60 -38.60 51.09
CA GLU A 246 32.88 -38.28 49.85
C GLU A 246 32.52 -36.78 49.80
N LEU A 247 32.09 -36.19 50.92
CA LEU A 247 31.79 -34.76 51.01
C LEU A 247 33.02 -33.87 50.82
N TYR A 248 34.17 -34.26 51.39
CA TYR A 248 35.42 -33.51 51.23
C TYR A 248 35.97 -33.60 49.79
N SER A 249 35.83 -34.75 49.13
CA SER A 249 36.25 -34.89 47.73
C SER A 249 35.50 -33.95 46.77
N GLN A 250 34.27 -33.53 47.13
CA GLN A 250 33.52 -32.55 46.37
C GLN A 250 33.98 -31.11 46.57
N SER A 251 34.56 -30.76 47.72
CA SER A 251 34.97 -29.37 48.00
C SER A 251 36.32 -29.01 47.39
N THR A 252 37.03 -29.97 46.78
CA THR A 252 38.38 -29.79 46.20
C THR A 252 38.39 -29.73 44.67
N THR A 253 37.21 -29.74 44.04
CA THR A 253 37.04 -29.59 42.58
C THR A 253 36.16 -28.38 42.30
#